data_AF-A0A7R9BM72-F1
#
_entry.id   AF-A0A7R9BM72-F1
#
_cell.length_a   1.000
_cell.length_b   1.000
_cell.length_c   1.000
_cell.angle_alpha   90.00
_cell.angle_beta   90.00
_cell.angle_gamma   90.00
#
_symmetry.space_group_name_H-M   'P 1'
#
loop_
_entity.id
_entity.type
_entity.pdbx_description
1 polymer ?
#
loop_
_entity_poly.entity_id
_entity_poly.type
_entity_poly.pdbx_seq_one_letter_code
_entity_poly.pdbx_strand_id
1 'polypeptide(L)'
;MRRTAGRVLGDGAVMSVLAVILAYYSFVPDPVKRGFFCHDEHLNYPYVESTVPSMKLYVAATVIPFVVVAIFEWLHASAAKTVRRQYVQRIYIYFVVWFTFGALITSVITQALKISVGRLRPHFFTVCAPDFVSLEPLCARGIYVTEYNCTREMSEMKSREIRVSFPSAHSSYGFHAAVFLILYLQIRSVLLKPLLQISFIGAAAMVGVSRVGDYKHFPSDVLAGAFIGTICAFFSWIAVTPVRLYEVYCPRFSCDEEEGLCRPMEGIEFSRRTQKYNTFFSTGADRFVKSYFACRMKEPFLRRAFVDWSVLIAGIIVVCMYSYVGFPVTQNGFICGDKSLMFPYLDSTVPSSVMYSTSVLVPVFGLVVVELFVKRELSEFYEKMVRFGFGAILTQLMVDFGKFYLGALRPHFLTVCQPQTPDNSSSLDCIPGSYVDSDSYVCRKDLLLYSNEARLSFPSSHAAFTFHAAVFLVLYLEMDLPAAKGYVVRGRWRRWAWWRAVDGTVLIIPLLQVILLLASTFVSASRIIDFKHDAIDVTFSAVIGALVAIVTYFGAWTQSPLRVSQAFSKSDSGRYWNYDELIP
;
A
#
# COMPACT_ATOMS: atom_id res chain seq x y z
N MET A 1 34.50 -21.60 1.13
CA MET A 1 34.61 -20.24 1.71
C MET A 1 34.95 -19.17 0.68
N ARG A 2 35.98 -19.35 -0.18
CA ARG A 2 36.39 -18.35 -1.21
C ARG A 2 35.27 -17.83 -2.14
N ARG A 3 34.38 -18.71 -2.64
CA ARG A 3 33.22 -18.29 -3.47
C ARG A 3 32.18 -17.46 -2.73
N THR A 4 31.95 -17.72 -1.44
CA THR A 4 31.00 -16.96 -0.61
C THR A 4 31.55 -15.58 -0.26
N ALA A 5 32.85 -15.50 0.07
CA ALA A 5 33.52 -14.23 0.33
C ALA A 5 33.54 -13.32 -0.92
N GLY A 6 33.82 -13.87 -2.10
CA GLY A 6 33.77 -13.11 -3.35
C GLY A 6 32.38 -12.54 -3.67
N ARG A 7 31.30 -13.28 -3.36
CA ARG A 7 29.92 -12.80 -3.53
C ARG A 7 29.57 -11.65 -2.56
N VAL A 8 29.96 -11.77 -1.29
CA VAL A 8 29.76 -10.70 -0.30
C VAL A 8 30.53 -9.42 -0.68
N LEU A 9 31.75 -9.57 -1.19
CA LEU A 9 32.55 -8.46 -1.70
C LEU A 9 31.90 -7.80 -2.93
N GLY A 10 31.38 -8.60 -3.87
CA GLY A 10 30.66 -8.10 -5.04
C GLY A 10 29.39 -7.33 -4.67
N ASP A 11 28.56 -7.90 -3.78
CA ASP A 11 27.37 -7.24 -3.25
C ASP A 11 27.75 -5.91 -2.57
N GLY A 12 28.78 -5.92 -1.71
CA GLY A 12 29.29 -4.73 -1.04
C GLY A 12 29.79 -3.66 -2.00
N ALA A 13 30.46 -4.04 -3.09
CA ALA A 13 30.93 -3.10 -4.11
C ALA A 13 29.76 -2.41 -4.83
N VAL A 14 28.74 -3.16 -5.24
CA VAL A 14 27.53 -2.62 -5.88
C VAL A 14 26.81 -1.64 -4.95
N MET A 15 26.65 -2.03 -3.68
CA MET A 15 26.02 -1.18 -2.66
C MET A 15 26.81 0.11 -2.40
N SER A 16 28.14 0.01 -2.40
CA SER A 16 29.03 1.17 -2.24
C SER A 16 28.90 2.14 -3.41
N VAL A 17 28.85 1.63 -4.64
CA VAL A 17 28.62 2.45 -5.85
C VAL A 17 27.28 3.19 -5.76
N LEU A 18 26.20 2.49 -5.38
CA LEU A 18 24.89 3.11 -5.20
C LEU A 18 24.89 4.17 -4.09
N ALA A 19 25.61 3.93 -2.98
CA ALA A 19 25.76 4.90 -1.90
C ALA A 19 26.54 6.16 -2.34
N VAL A 20 27.58 6.00 -3.16
CA VAL A 20 28.33 7.13 -3.74
C VAL A 20 27.44 7.94 -4.68
N ILE A 21 26.65 7.28 -5.55
CA ILE A 21 25.68 7.96 -6.42
C ILE A 21 24.63 8.72 -5.60
N LEU A 22 24.12 8.12 -4.52
CA LEU A 22 23.18 8.76 -3.62
C LEU A 22 23.80 10.00 -2.94
N ALA A 23 25.05 9.89 -2.47
CA ALA A 23 25.78 11.00 -1.88
C ALA A 23 26.00 12.12 -2.91
N TYR A 24 26.38 11.78 -4.14
CA TYR A 24 26.52 12.72 -5.24
C TYR A 24 25.23 13.53 -5.43
N TYR A 25 24.09 12.87 -5.63
CA TYR A 25 22.80 13.57 -5.79
C TYR A 25 22.33 14.32 -4.54
N SER A 26 22.79 13.92 -3.35
CA SER A 26 22.39 14.57 -2.09
C SER A 26 23.21 15.80 -1.77
N PHE A 27 24.44 15.94 -2.27
CA PHE A 27 25.35 17.01 -1.84
C PHE A 27 25.97 17.83 -2.96
N VAL A 28 25.99 17.35 -4.20
CA VAL A 28 26.74 18.01 -5.29
C VAL A 28 25.85 18.91 -6.16
N PRO A 29 24.77 18.42 -6.80
CA PRO A 29 23.96 19.26 -7.66
C PRO A 29 22.90 20.04 -6.87
N ASP A 30 22.75 21.31 -7.26
CA ASP A 30 21.61 22.11 -6.89
C ASP A 30 20.34 21.65 -7.63
N PRO A 31 19.17 21.70 -6.99
CA PRO A 31 17.91 21.44 -7.67
C PRO A 31 17.67 22.46 -8.77
N VAL A 32 17.07 22.03 -9.88
CA VAL A 32 16.63 22.90 -10.97
C VAL A 32 15.82 24.07 -10.40
N LYS A 33 16.23 25.30 -10.76
CA LYS A 33 15.52 26.52 -10.35
C LYS A 33 14.23 26.63 -11.16
N ARG A 34 13.12 26.19 -10.56
CA ARG A 34 11.78 26.31 -11.15
C ARG A 34 11.16 27.66 -10.81
N GLY A 35 10.44 28.24 -11.78
CA GLY A 35 9.69 29.48 -11.63
C GLY A 35 8.30 29.30 -11.02
N PHE A 36 7.56 30.40 -10.90
CA PHE A 36 6.20 30.43 -10.35
C PHE A 36 5.34 31.53 -10.98
N PHE A 37 4.03 31.47 -10.77
CA PHE A 37 3.12 32.60 -10.98
C PHE A 37 2.96 33.37 -9.67
N CYS A 38 2.96 34.70 -9.71
CA CYS A 38 2.96 35.52 -8.48
C CYS A 38 1.71 35.33 -7.62
N HIS A 39 0.56 35.02 -8.25
CA HIS A 39 -0.72 34.81 -7.57
C HIS A 39 -1.02 33.31 -7.38
N ASP A 40 0.01 32.47 -7.28
CA ASP A 40 -0.16 31.04 -6.98
C ASP A 40 -0.39 30.83 -5.48
N GLU A 41 -1.66 30.70 -5.11
CA GLU A 41 -2.10 30.50 -3.73
C GLU A 41 -1.52 29.19 -3.15
N HIS A 42 -1.28 28.16 -3.97
CA HIS A 42 -0.77 26.88 -3.50
C HIS A 42 0.67 26.94 -2.95
N LEU A 43 1.38 28.06 -3.14
CA LEU A 43 2.74 28.30 -2.65
C LEU A 43 2.80 29.23 -1.42
N ASN A 44 1.64 29.67 -0.90
CA ASN A 44 1.55 30.63 0.19
C ASN A 44 1.18 30.04 1.56
N TYR A 45 1.32 28.72 1.74
CA TYR A 45 1.09 28.07 3.03
C TYR A 45 2.18 28.43 4.06
N PRO A 46 1.87 28.40 5.37
CA PRO A 46 2.85 28.69 6.41
C PRO A 46 3.91 27.59 6.51
N TYR A 47 5.08 27.97 7.00
CA TYR A 47 6.11 26.99 7.36
C TYR A 47 5.75 26.34 8.69
N VAL A 48 5.48 25.03 8.65
CA VAL A 48 5.24 24.20 9.85
C VAL A 48 6.41 23.23 10.02
N GLU A 49 6.79 22.94 11.27
CA GLU A 49 7.80 21.93 11.58
C GLU A 49 7.34 20.53 11.18
N SER A 50 8.28 19.64 10.85
CA SER A 50 7.90 18.28 10.42
C SER A 50 7.46 17.41 11.59
N THR A 51 6.22 16.91 11.56
CA THR A 51 5.68 15.92 12.50
C THR A 51 6.58 14.68 12.60
N VAL A 52 7.03 14.17 11.45
CA VAL A 52 7.97 13.06 11.34
C VAL A 52 9.29 13.57 10.75
N PRO A 53 10.29 13.89 11.59
CA PRO A 53 11.61 14.29 11.11
C PRO A 53 12.27 13.23 10.22
N SER A 54 13.01 13.66 9.19
CA SER A 54 13.68 12.78 8.21
C SER A 54 14.50 11.67 8.87
N MET A 55 15.32 12.00 9.87
CA MET A 55 16.15 11.02 10.57
C MET A 55 15.34 9.96 11.29
N LYS A 56 14.25 10.35 11.97
CA LYS A 56 13.39 9.40 12.68
C LYS A 56 12.76 8.42 11.70
N LEU A 57 12.33 8.90 10.53
CA LEU A 57 11.79 8.04 9.50
C LEU A 57 12.83 7.05 8.97
N TYR A 58 14.00 7.52 8.49
CA TYR A 58 15.00 6.64 7.90
C TYR A 58 15.50 5.59 8.89
N VAL A 59 15.68 5.97 10.16
CA VAL A 59 16.04 5.03 11.23
C VAL A 59 14.92 4.02 11.46
N ALA A 60 13.69 4.46 11.69
CA ALA A 60 12.57 3.55 11.96
C ALA A 60 12.31 2.59 10.78
N ALA A 61 12.26 3.12 9.56
CA ALA A 61 12.02 2.35 8.34
C ALA A 61 13.18 1.41 7.96
N THR A 62 14.35 1.53 8.58
CA THR A 62 15.48 0.58 8.43
C THR A 62 15.52 -0.44 9.57
N VAL A 63 15.40 0.04 10.82
CA VAL A 63 15.53 -0.77 12.03
C VAL A 63 14.34 -1.72 12.19
N ILE A 64 13.12 -1.26 11.91
CA ILE A 64 11.91 -2.11 12.03
C ILE A 64 12.03 -3.34 11.09
N PRO A 65 12.32 -3.19 9.78
CA PRO A 65 12.57 -4.35 8.93
C PRO A 65 13.67 -5.27 9.42
N PHE A 66 14.80 -4.73 9.90
CA PHE A 66 15.89 -5.54 10.45
C PHE A 66 15.43 -6.39 11.63
N VAL A 67 14.78 -5.76 12.61
CA VAL A 67 14.29 -6.42 13.83
C VAL A 67 13.27 -7.50 13.48
N VAL A 68 12.32 -7.19 12.59
CA VAL A 68 11.31 -8.16 12.15
C VAL A 68 11.98 -9.38 11.49
N VAL A 69 12.88 -9.16 10.53
CA VAL A 69 13.62 -10.25 9.88
C VAL A 69 14.43 -11.05 10.91
N ALA A 70 15.17 -10.38 11.79
CA ALA A 70 16.01 -11.04 12.78
C ALA A 70 15.19 -11.93 13.74
N ILE A 71 14.04 -11.43 14.23
CA ILE A 71 13.12 -12.18 15.10
C ILE A 71 12.54 -13.39 14.37
N PHE A 72 11.99 -13.20 13.16
CA PHE A 72 11.34 -14.30 12.43
C PHE A 72 12.33 -15.37 11.98
N GLU A 73 13.53 -14.99 11.53
CA GLU A 73 14.58 -15.95 11.21
C GLU A 73 15.08 -16.67 12.47
N TRP A 74 15.13 -16.00 13.62
CA TRP A 74 15.54 -16.61 14.89
C TRP A 74 14.51 -17.63 15.39
N LEU A 75 13.22 -17.28 15.35
CA LEU A 75 12.12 -18.18 15.69
C LEU A 75 12.11 -19.40 14.76
N HIS A 76 12.29 -19.18 13.45
CA HIS A 76 12.35 -20.28 12.49
C HIS A 76 13.57 -21.18 12.72
N ALA A 77 14.75 -20.60 12.97
CA ALA A 77 15.96 -21.35 13.24
C ALA A 77 15.84 -22.18 14.53
N SER A 78 15.22 -21.62 15.57
CA SER A 78 14.97 -22.29 16.84
C SER A 78 14.01 -23.46 16.69
N ALA A 79 12.91 -23.27 15.96
CA ALA A 79 11.93 -24.34 15.70
C ALA A 79 12.50 -25.46 14.82
N ALA A 80 13.28 -25.11 13.79
CA ALA A 80 13.85 -26.07 12.84
C ALA A 80 15.24 -26.62 13.25
N LYS A 81 15.73 -26.30 14.46
CA LYS A 81 17.08 -26.66 14.95
C LYS A 81 18.19 -26.36 13.93
N THR A 82 18.06 -25.23 13.25
CA THR A 82 18.91 -24.83 12.13
C THR A 82 20.30 -24.42 12.62
N VAL A 83 21.36 -24.77 11.87
CA VAL A 83 22.73 -24.37 12.20
C VAL A 83 22.89 -22.86 12.11
N ARG A 84 23.57 -22.24 13.09
CA ARG A 84 23.81 -20.77 13.19
C ARG A 84 24.23 -20.13 11.87
N ARG A 85 25.04 -20.82 11.06
CA ARG A 85 25.51 -20.35 9.76
C ARG A 85 24.38 -20.12 8.74
N GLN A 86 23.37 -20.98 8.70
CA GLN A 86 22.23 -20.86 7.78
C GLN A 86 21.29 -19.71 8.20
N TYR A 87 21.12 -19.50 9.51
CA TYR A 87 20.40 -18.34 10.06
C TYR A 87 21.04 -17.02 9.64
N VAL A 88 22.35 -16.86 9.86
CA VAL A 88 23.09 -15.63 9.49
C VAL A 88 23.04 -15.39 7.97
N GLN A 89 23.17 -16.45 7.17
CA GLN A 89 23.08 -16.35 5.72
C GLN A 89 21.69 -15.86 5.26
N ARG A 90 20.60 -16.30 5.89
CA ARG A 90 19.25 -15.84 5.58
C ARG A 90 19.05 -14.37 5.92
N ILE A 91 19.51 -13.92 7.08
CA ILE A 91 19.47 -12.48 7.44
C ILE A 91 20.25 -11.65 6.43
N TYR A 92 21.46 -12.10 6.07
CA TYR A 92 22.26 -11.42 5.04
C TYR A 92 21.49 -11.31 3.71
N ILE A 93 20.88 -12.38 3.22
CA ILE A 93 20.13 -12.37 1.95
C ILE A 93 18.89 -11.47 2.05
N TYR A 94 18.05 -11.62 3.08
CA TYR A 94 16.80 -10.86 3.18
C TYR A 94 17.03 -9.38 3.49
N PHE A 95 17.95 -9.06 4.39
CA PHE A 95 18.14 -7.69 4.82
C PHE A 95 19.24 -6.96 4.02
N VAL A 96 20.44 -7.52 3.95
CA VAL A 96 21.59 -6.83 3.33
C VAL A 96 21.54 -6.89 1.80
N VAL A 97 21.03 -7.97 1.23
CA VAL A 97 20.97 -8.09 -0.24
C VAL A 97 19.65 -7.58 -0.78
N TRP A 98 18.52 -7.95 -0.18
CA TRP A 98 17.22 -7.54 -0.71
C TRP A 98 16.78 -6.17 -0.20
N PHE A 99 16.59 -6.00 1.11
CA PHE A 99 16.08 -4.72 1.65
C PHE A 99 17.02 -3.55 1.34
N THR A 100 18.30 -3.62 1.71
CA THR A 100 19.18 -2.46 1.56
C THR A 100 19.46 -2.11 0.10
N PHE A 101 19.54 -3.09 -0.81
CA PHE A 101 19.67 -2.84 -2.25
C PHE A 101 18.46 -2.09 -2.80
N GLY A 102 17.25 -2.58 -2.51
CA GLY A 102 16.03 -1.89 -2.89
C GLY A 102 15.95 -0.48 -2.27
N ALA A 103 16.38 -0.32 -1.03
CA ALA A 103 16.36 0.97 -0.32
C ALA A 103 17.33 1.99 -0.94
N LEU A 104 18.53 1.56 -1.35
CA LEU A 104 19.49 2.43 -2.04
C LEU A 104 18.98 2.84 -3.43
N ILE A 105 18.44 1.89 -4.22
CA ILE A 105 17.82 2.22 -5.51
C ILE A 105 16.67 3.20 -5.35
N THR A 106 15.76 2.94 -4.40
CA THR A 106 14.64 3.84 -4.06
C THR A 106 15.16 5.24 -3.76
N SER A 107 16.22 5.35 -2.96
CA SER A 107 16.80 6.63 -2.55
C SER A 107 17.47 7.35 -3.71
N VAL A 108 18.25 6.65 -4.54
CA VAL A 108 18.91 7.22 -5.73
C VAL A 108 17.87 7.78 -6.70
N ILE A 109 16.85 6.99 -7.06
CA ILE A 109 15.79 7.42 -7.98
C ILE A 109 15.05 8.64 -7.41
N THR A 110 14.67 8.59 -6.13
CA THR A 110 13.96 9.69 -5.48
C THR A 110 14.79 10.97 -5.48
N GLN A 111 16.07 10.90 -5.11
CA GLN A 111 16.94 12.08 -5.03
C GLN A 111 17.24 12.64 -6.42
N ALA A 112 17.49 11.78 -7.41
CA ALA A 112 17.69 12.19 -8.81
C ALA A 112 16.45 12.93 -9.35
N LEU A 113 15.25 12.42 -9.09
CA LEU A 113 14.01 13.08 -9.51
C LEU A 113 13.80 14.41 -8.77
N LYS A 114 14.11 14.46 -7.48
CA LYS A 114 13.99 15.70 -6.69
C LYS A 114 14.79 16.85 -7.26
N ILE A 115 16.07 16.62 -7.52
CA ILE A 115 16.94 17.66 -8.08
C ILE A 115 16.57 17.98 -9.54
N SER A 116 16.09 17.00 -10.31
CA SER A 116 15.77 17.21 -11.73
C SER A 116 14.46 17.96 -11.93
N VAL A 117 13.47 17.74 -11.07
CA VAL A 117 12.15 18.36 -11.19
C VAL A 117 12.10 19.73 -10.51
N GLY A 118 12.81 19.91 -9.39
CA GLY A 118 12.94 21.21 -8.72
C GLY A 118 11.61 21.84 -8.29
N ARG A 119 10.58 21.02 -8.01
CA ARG A 119 9.24 21.53 -7.68
C ARG A 119 9.28 22.29 -6.35
N LEU A 120 8.69 23.49 -6.35
CA LEU A 120 8.59 24.35 -5.17
C LEU A 120 7.63 23.74 -4.14
N ARG A 121 7.95 23.88 -2.85
CA ARG A 121 7.09 23.40 -1.76
C ARG A 121 5.87 24.33 -1.53
N PRO A 122 4.79 23.83 -0.92
CA PRO A 122 3.60 24.64 -0.61
C PRO A 122 3.87 25.90 0.24
N HIS A 123 4.94 25.93 1.02
CA HIS A 123 5.35 27.08 1.85
C HIS A 123 6.48 27.91 1.22
N PHE A 124 6.61 27.88 -0.11
CA PHE A 124 7.73 28.53 -0.80
C PHE A 124 7.73 30.06 -0.61
N PHE A 125 6.59 30.73 -0.81
CA PHE A 125 6.52 32.20 -0.68
C PHE A 125 6.75 32.66 0.75
N THR A 126 6.28 31.90 1.74
CA THR A 126 6.45 32.26 3.15
C THR A 126 7.90 32.11 3.62
N VAL A 127 8.71 31.24 3.01
CA VAL A 127 10.13 31.08 3.37
C VAL A 127 11.06 31.91 2.49
N CYS A 128 10.89 31.87 1.17
CA CYS A 128 11.72 32.63 0.22
C CYS A 128 11.43 34.13 0.28
N ALA A 129 10.16 34.53 0.41
CA ALA A 129 9.72 35.91 0.28
C ALA A 129 10.36 36.57 -0.95
N PRO A 130 9.98 36.16 -2.18
CA PRO A 130 10.53 36.76 -3.39
C PRO A 130 10.23 38.27 -3.41
N ASP A 131 11.12 39.05 -4.01
CA ASP A 131 10.94 40.49 -4.13
C ASP A 131 9.83 40.82 -5.14
N PHE A 132 8.59 40.88 -4.65
CA PHE A 132 7.43 41.16 -5.48
C PHE A 132 7.44 42.59 -6.04
N VAL A 133 8.22 43.52 -5.47
CA VAL A 133 8.33 44.90 -5.98
C VAL A 133 9.07 44.89 -7.33
N SER A 134 10.20 44.19 -7.42
CA SER A 134 10.91 44.06 -8.71
C SER A 134 10.15 43.18 -9.71
N LEU A 135 9.29 42.28 -9.25
CA LEU A 135 8.49 41.39 -10.10
C LEU A 135 7.12 41.97 -10.50
N GLU A 136 6.71 43.11 -9.95
CA GLU A 136 5.41 43.74 -10.20
C GLU A 136 5.00 43.80 -11.70
N PRO A 137 5.86 44.24 -12.64
CA PRO A 137 5.46 44.31 -14.06
C PRO A 137 5.23 42.93 -14.71
N LEU A 138 5.79 41.85 -14.15
CA LEU A 138 5.54 40.48 -14.58
C LEU A 138 4.26 39.95 -13.92
N CYS A 139 4.11 40.19 -12.62
CA CYS A 139 2.95 39.76 -11.83
C CYS A 139 1.65 40.38 -12.33
N ALA A 140 1.64 41.68 -12.61
CA ALA A 140 0.47 42.41 -13.11
C ALA A 140 -0.03 41.88 -14.46
N ARG A 141 0.87 41.33 -15.28
CA ARG A 141 0.55 40.72 -16.58
C ARG A 141 0.28 39.21 -16.49
N GLY A 142 0.35 38.61 -15.29
CA GLY A 142 0.19 37.17 -15.09
C GLY A 142 1.29 36.33 -15.76
N ILE A 143 2.48 36.90 -15.98
CA ILE A 143 3.59 36.21 -16.67
C ILE A 143 4.30 35.29 -15.68
N TYR A 144 4.69 34.11 -16.16
CA TYR A 144 5.48 33.14 -15.39
C TYR A 144 6.89 33.68 -15.08
N VAL A 145 7.24 33.74 -13.80
CA VAL A 145 8.53 34.26 -13.31
C VAL A 145 9.55 33.14 -13.25
N THR A 146 10.61 33.22 -14.06
CA THR A 146 11.72 32.25 -14.05
C THR A 146 12.88 32.70 -13.19
N GLU A 147 13.15 34.01 -13.15
CA GLU A 147 14.23 34.60 -12.36
C GLU A 147 13.69 35.36 -11.16
N TYR A 148 14.17 34.99 -9.99
CA TYR A 148 13.81 35.59 -8.72
C TYR A 148 14.97 35.48 -7.74
N ASN A 149 14.96 36.39 -6.76
CA ASN A 149 15.81 36.36 -5.57
C ASN A 149 14.92 36.32 -4.33
N CYS A 150 15.34 35.54 -3.33
CA CYS A 150 14.69 35.53 -2.02
C CYS A 150 15.18 36.74 -1.22
N THR A 151 14.26 37.50 -0.62
CA THR A 151 14.62 38.68 0.20
C THR A 151 15.14 38.30 1.58
N ARG A 152 14.71 37.14 2.10
CA ARG A 152 15.15 36.64 3.41
C ARG A 152 16.47 35.89 3.29
N GLU A 153 17.43 36.29 4.10
CA GLU A 153 18.65 35.51 4.28
C GLU A 153 18.31 34.12 4.83
N MET A 154 18.87 33.09 4.19
CA MET A 154 18.68 31.71 4.59
C MET A 154 19.91 30.89 4.28
N SER A 155 20.12 29.81 5.04
CA SER A 155 21.18 28.86 4.74
C SER A 155 20.97 28.22 3.37
N GLU A 156 22.06 27.86 2.70
CA GLU A 156 22.02 27.14 1.42
C GLU A 156 21.19 25.85 1.51
N MET A 157 21.28 25.15 2.65
CA MET A 157 20.49 23.96 2.93
C MET A 157 18.98 24.24 2.92
N LYS A 158 18.54 25.35 3.53
CA LYS A 158 17.12 25.73 3.57
C LYS A 158 16.63 26.22 2.21
N SER A 159 17.46 26.96 1.48
CA SER A 159 17.24 27.37 0.10
C SER A 159 17.02 26.17 -0.82
N ARG A 160 17.86 25.13 -0.67
CA ARG A 160 17.72 23.87 -1.39
C ARG A 160 16.43 23.14 -1.02
N GLU A 161 16.10 23.09 0.28
CA GLU A 161 14.96 22.33 0.79
C GLU A 161 13.62 22.80 0.22
N ILE A 162 13.40 24.11 0.11
CA ILE A 162 12.14 24.68 -0.39
C ILE A 162 11.89 24.44 -1.89
N ARG A 163 12.90 23.99 -2.64
CA ARG A 163 12.84 23.68 -4.08
C ARG A 163 12.78 22.19 -4.42
N VAL A 164 12.57 21.31 -3.43
CA VAL A 164 12.56 19.84 -3.64
C VAL A 164 11.31 19.17 -3.07
N SER A 165 10.14 19.58 -3.54
CA SER A 165 8.86 18.97 -3.16
C SER A 165 8.65 17.61 -3.84
N PHE A 166 8.87 17.50 -5.16
CA PHE A 166 8.53 16.28 -5.90
C PHE A 166 9.76 15.42 -6.18
N PRO A 167 9.70 14.07 -6.01
CA PRO A 167 8.71 13.31 -5.24
C PRO A 167 9.01 13.32 -3.73
N SER A 168 8.07 12.87 -2.89
CA SER A 168 8.29 12.77 -1.45
C SER A 168 9.22 11.62 -1.08
N ALA A 169 10.41 11.95 -0.56
CA ALA A 169 11.38 10.94 -0.09
C ALA A 169 10.93 10.21 1.18
N HIS A 170 10.09 10.85 2.00
CA HIS A 170 9.50 10.20 3.16
C HIS A 170 8.53 9.09 2.72
N SER A 171 7.69 9.41 1.74
CA SER A 171 6.75 8.46 1.17
C SER A 171 7.49 7.31 0.47
N SER A 172 8.47 7.59 -0.40
CA SER A 172 9.16 6.52 -1.14
C SER A 172 9.89 5.54 -0.24
N TYR A 173 10.65 6.03 0.74
CA TYR A 173 11.37 5.15 1.66
C TYR A 173 10.43 4.36 2.58
N GLY A 174 9.37 5.01 3.09
CA GLY A 174 8.37 4.37 3.94
C GLY A 174 7.62 3.24 3.22
N PHE A 175 7.13 3.50 2.00
CA PHE A 175 6.44 2.48 1.20
C PHE A 175 7.37 1.36 0.75
N HIS A 176 8.64 1.66 0.41
CA HIS A 176 9.62 0.61 0.14
C HIS A 176 9.77 -0.35 1.34
N ALA A 177 9.96 0.19 2.55
CA ALA A 177 10.12 -0.61 3.75
C ALA A 177 8.87 -1.43 4.09
N ALA A 178 7.68 -0.83 3.96
CA ALA A 178 6.42 -1.51 4.20
C ALA A 178 6.20 -2.67 3.20
N VAL A 179 6.40 -2.43 1.90
CA VAL A 179 6.24 -3.44 0.86
C VAL A 179 7.26 -4.56 1.00
N PHE A 180 8.53 -4.25 1.33
CA PHE A 180 9.53 -5.26 1.66
C PHE A 180 9.06 -6.17 2.80
N LEU A 181 8.61 -5.58 3.91
CA LEU A 181 8.11 -6.34 5.06
C LEU A 181 6.92 -7.22 4.69
N ILE A 182 6.03 -6.72 3.82
CA ILE A 182 4.90 -7.49 3.33
C ILE A 182 5.38 -8.71 2.56
N LEU A 183 6.26 -8.52 1.58
CA LEU A 183 6.81 -9.58 0.74
C LEU A 183 7.63 -10.57 1.56
N TYR A 184 8.42 -10.11 2.53
CA TYR A 184 9.14 -10.98 3.46
C TYR A 184 8.19 -11.83 4.29
N LEU A 185 7.16 -11.22 4.89
CA LEU A 185 6.12 -11.92 5.62
C LEU A 185 5.28 -12.82 4.69
N GLN A 186 5.26 -12.59 3.37
CA GLN A 186 4.61 -13.52 2.44
C GLN A 186 5.28 -14.89 2.47
N ILE A 187 6.60 -14.92 2.53
CA ILE A 187 7.43 -16.14 2.53
C ILE A 187 7.31 -16.89 3.87
N ARG A 188 6.97 -16.19 4.96
CA ARG A 188 6.87 -16.76 6.31
C ARG A 188 5.41 -17.07 6.68
N SER A 189 5.17 -18.14 7.43
CA SER A 189 3.82 -18.48 7.92
C SER A 189 3.62 -17.93 9.32
N VAL A 190 2.73 -16.96 9.48
CA VAL A 190 2.45 -16.35 10.78
C VAL A 190 0.94 -16.15 10.94
N LEU A 191 0.41 -16.40 12.14
CA LEU A 191 -1.03 -16.27 12.42
C LEU A 191 -1.51 -14.80 12.31
N LEU A 192 -0.66 -13.85 12.70
CA LEU A 192 -0.92 -12.40 12.67
C LEU A 192 -0.48 -11.72 11.35
N LYS A 193 -0.25 -12.50 10.30
CA LYS A 193 0.36 -12.02 9.04
C LYS A 193 -0.35 -10.80 8.45
N PRO A 194 -1.68 -10.85 8.25
CA PRO A 194 -2.36 -9.78 7.56
C PRO A 194 -2.47 -8.53 8.44
N LEU A 195 -2.58 -8.69 9.76
CA LEU A 195 -2.51 -7.58 10.72
C LEU A 195 -1.18 -6.83 10.65
N LEU A 196 -0.05 -7.56 10.63
CA LEU A 196 1.28 -6.96 10.50
C LEU A 196 1.47 -6.27 9.14
N GLN A 197 1.12 -6.96 8.05
CA GLN A 197 1.23 -6.42 6.68
C GLN A 197 0.47 -5.11 6.53
N ILE A 198 -0.76 -5.09 7.05
CA ILE A 198 -1.62 -3.92 7.05
C ILE A 198 -1.06 -2.80 7.92
N SER A 199 -0.57 -3.12 9.12
CA SER A 199 0.03 -2.13 10.01
C SER A 199 1.22 -1.41 9.36
N PHE A 200 2.04 -2.13 8.58
CA PHE A 200 3.18 -1.53 7.88
C PHE A 200 2.76 -0.62 6.72
N ILE A 201 1.79 -1.03 5.88
CA ILE A 201 1.25 -0.13 4.83
C ILE A 201 0.57 1.09 5.47
N GLY A 202 -0.23 0.87 6.51
CA GLY A 202 -0.87 1.92 7.28
C GLY A 202 0.17 2.94 7.75
N ALA A 203 1.19 2.49 8.48
CA ALA A 203 2.27 3.37 8.95
C ALA A 203 2.96 4.16 7.83
N ALA A 204 3.23 3.54 6.67
CA ALA A 204 3.81 4.24 5.52
C ALA A 204 2.88 5.31 4.93
N ALA A 205 1.59 5.00 4.77
CA ALA A 205 0.58 5.95 4.31
C ALA A 205 0.45 7.13 5.26
N MET A 206 0.51 6.88 6.57
CA MET A 206 0.40 7.88 7.63
C MET A 206 1.57 8.86 7.65
N VAL A 207 2.79 8.36 7.41
CA VAL A 207 3.96 9.21 7.17
C VAL A 207 3.72 10.09 5.94
N GLY A 208 3.18 9.54 4.85
CA GLY A 208 2.81 10.29 3.66
C GLY A 208 1.79 11.39 3.93
N VAL A 209 0.71 11.06 4.64
CA VAL A 209 -0.34 11.99 5.10
C VAL A 209 0.28 13.12 5.93
N SER A 210 1.16 12.83 6.88
CA SER A 210 1.84 13.87 7.67
C SER A 210 2.60 14.88 6.81
N ARG A 211 3.13 14.48 5.64
CA ARG A 211 3.85 15.40 4.75
C ARG A 211 2.95 16.42 4.07
N VAL A 212 1.70 16.05 3.82
CA VAL A 212 0.68 16.94 3.28
C VAL A 212 0.24 17.92 4.37
N GLY A 213 -0.02 17.40 5.59
CA GLY A 213 -0.41 18.23 6.74
C GLY A 213 0.66 19.25 7.16
N ASP A 214 1.94 18.86 7.13
CA ASP A 214 3.07 19.76 7.44
C ASP A 214 3.42 20.73 6.29
N TYR A 215 2.59 20.81 5.24
CA TYR A 215 2.81 21.60 4.02
C TYR A 215 4.17 21.38 3.36
N LYS A 216 4.77 20.19 3.50
CA LYS A 216 6.08 19.86 2.90
C LYS A 216 5.95 19.37 1.46
N HIS A 217 4.83 18.72 1.15
CA HIS A 217 4.62 18.03 -0.11
C HIS A 217 3.16 18.16 -0.56
N PHE A 218 2.95 18.28 -1.87
CA PHE A 218 1.61 18.09 -2.44
C PHE A 218 1.21 16.61 -2.36
N PRO A 219 -0.09 16.27 -2.34
CA PRO A 219 -0.51 14.86 -2.35
C PRO A 219 0.02 14.07 -3.56
N SER A 220 0.17 14.72 -4.71
CA SER A 220 0.81 14.14 -5.91
C SER A 220 2.27 13.75 -5.69
N ASP A 221 3.02 14.53 -4.90
CA ASP A 221 4.42 14.22 -4.55
C ASP A 221 4.48 12.96 -3.65
N VAL A 222 3.50 12.80 -2.75
CA VAL A 222 3.38 11.64 -1.86
C VAL A 222 3.02 10.38 -2.65
N LEU A 223 2.10 10.46 -3.60
CA LEU A 223 1.74 9.35 -4.49
C LEU A 223 2.90 8.88 -5.35
N ALA A 224 3.61 9.82 -5.99
CA ALA A 224 4.78 9.49 -6.78
C ALA A 224 5.86 8.82 -5.92
N GLY A 225 6.06 9.30 -4.69
CA GLY A 225 6.94 8.64 -3.72
C GLY A 225 6.50 7.21 -3.42
N ALA A 226 5.24 7.00 -3.06
CA ALA A 226 4.68 5.68 -2.74
C ALA A 226 4.83 4.68 -3.91
N PHE A 227 4.59 5.16 -5.13
CA PHE A 227 4.76 4.39 -6.35
C PHE A 227 6.22 3.95 -6.57
N ILE A 228 7.18 4.89 -6.47
CA ILE A 228 8.61 4.61 -6.60
C ILE A 228 9.04 3.55 -5.57
N GLY A 229 8.69 3.75 -4.30
CA GLY A 229 9.06 2.84 -3.22
C GLY A 229 8.51 1.42 -3.43
N THR A 230 7.24 1.32 -3.84
CA THR A 230 6.57 0.05 -4.11
C THR A 230 7.24 -0.69 -5.28
N ILE A 231 7.46 -0.01 -6.41
CA ILE A 231 8.12 -0.61 -7.59
C ILE A 231 9.53 -1.09 -7.25
N CYS A 232 10.32 -0.29 -6.53
CA CYS A 232 11.69 -0.70 -6.17
C CYS A 232 11.70 -1.91 -5.22
N ALA A 233 10.73 -2.01 -4.31
CA ALA A 233 10.58 -3.18 -3.43
C ALA A 233 10.21 -4.45 -4.22
N PHE A 234 9.29 -4.36 -5.19
CA PHE A 234 8.94 -5.48 -6.07
C PHE A 234 10.09 -5.85 -7.01
N PHE A 235 10.77 -4.87 -7.60
CA PHE A 235 11.92 -5.10 -8.47
C PHE A 235 13.04 -5.82 -7.71
N SER A 236 13.41 -5.33 -6.51
CA SER A 236 14.43 -5.98 -5.69
C SER A 236 14.01 -7.40 -5.25
N TRP A 237 12.72 -7.61 -4.97
CA TRP A 237 12.19 -8.95 -4.69
C TRP A 237 12.38 -9.88 -5.89
N ILE A 238 11.95 -9.48 -7.09
CA ILE A 238 12.07 -10.28 -8.32
C ILE A 238 13.54 -10.51 -8.70
N ALA A 239 14.40 -9.51 -8.53
CA ALA A 239 15.82 -9.62 -8.86
C ALA A 239 16.58 -10.56 -7.90
N VAL A 240 16.21 -10.59 -6.62
CA VAL A 240 16.96 -11.31 -5.57
C VAL A 240 16.38 -12.70 -5.28
N THR A 241 15.07 -12.91 -5.37
CA THR A 241 14.42 -14.15 -4.91
C THR A 241 14.61 -15.40 -5.77
N PRO A 242 14.50 -15.37 -7.12
CA PRO A 242 14.66 -16.56 -7.96
C PRO A 242 16.09 -17.11 -7.89
N VAL A 243 17.09 -16.22 -7.77
CA VAL A 243 18.51 -16.57 -7.81
C VAL A 243 19.04 -17.08 -6.47
N ARG A 244 18.52 -16.60 -5.33
CA ARG A 244 19.12 -16.87 -4.00
C ARG A 244 18.31 -17.78 -3.08
N LEU A 245 16.99 -17.91 -3.25
CA LEU A 245 16.19 -18.85 -2.45
C LEU A 245 16.34 -20.29 -2.94
N TYR A 246 16.50 -20.51 -4.26
CA TYR A 246 16.72 -21.83 -4.83
C TYR A 246 18.01 -22.49 -4.28
N GLU A 247 19.09 -21.73 -4.10
CA GLU A 247 20.35 -22.21 -3.52
C GLU A 247 20.26 -22.52 -2.01
N VAL A 248 19.32 -21.93 -1.27
CA VAL A 248 19.17 -22.11 0.20
C VAL A 248 18.20 -23.25 0.55
N TYR A 249 17.26 -23.56 -0.34
CA TYR A 249 16.18 -24.53 -0.09
C TYR A 249 16.40 -25.90 -0.74
N CYS A 250 17.26 -26.04 -1.75
CA CYS A 250 17.66 -27.35 -2.29
C CYS A 250 18.97 -27.84 -1.67
N PRO A 251 18.98 -29.00 -0.97
CA PRO A 251 20.23 -29.72 -0.73
C PRO A 251 20.86 -30.03 -2.09
N ARG A 252 22.16 -29.75 -2.26
CA ARG A 252 22.89 -30.28 -3.42
C ARG A 252 23.02 -31.79 -3.25
N PHE A 253 22.33 -32.53 -4.09
CA PHE A 253 22.53 -33.98 -4.24
C PHE A 253 23.67 -34.22 -5.24
N SER A 254 24.57 -35.15 -4.96
CA SER A 254 25.42 -35.75 -6.00
C SER A 254 24.69 -36.97 -6.53
N CYS A 255 24.47 -37.02 -7.84
CA CYS A 255 23.91 -38.20 -8.48
C CYS A 255 25.07 -38.87 -9.24
N ASP A 256 25.39 -40.11 -8.86
CA ASP A 256 26.26 -40.97 -9.67
C ASP A 256 25.41 -41.56 -10.80
N GLU A 257 25.82 -41.33 -12.04
CA GLU A 257 25.09 -41.76 -13.25
C GLU A 257 25.07 -43.29 -13.42
N GLU A 258 26.02 -44.02 -12.83
CA GLU A 258 26.10 -45.48 -12.96
C GLU A 258 25.16 -46.25 -12.01
N GLU A 259 24.76 -45.67 -10.86
CA GLU A 259 23.91 -46.35 -9.86
C GLU A 259 22.47 -45.82 -9.80
N GLY A 260 22.15 -44.72 -10.49
CA GLY A 260 20.81 -44.11 -10.44
C GLY A 260 20.40 -43.63 -9.04
N LEU A 261 21.35 -43.46 -8.12
CA LEU A 261 21.11 -43.16 -6.71
C LEU A 261 21.66 -41.77 -6.34
N CYS A 262 20.79 -40.80 -6.16
CA CYS A 262 21.19 -39.47 -5.69
C CYS A 262 21.41 -39.48 -4.17
N ARG A 263 22.65 -39.24 -3.72
CA ARG A 263 23.01 -39.16 -2.29
C ARG A 263 23.12 -37.69 -1.85
N PRO A 264 22.61 -37.32 -0.65
CA PRO A 264 22.94 -36.03 -0.05
C PRO A 264 24.43 -35.99 0.30
N MET A 265 25.13 -34.91 -0.04
CA MET A 265 26.57 -34.75 0.26
C MET A 265 26.86 -35.02 1.74
N GLU A 266 27.83 -35.91 2.01
CA GLU A 266 28.24 -36.31 3.36
C GLU A 266 28.70 -35.11 4.20
N GLY A 267 28.17 -35.00 5.42
CA GLY A 267 28.46 -33.92 6.37
C GLY A 267 27.25 -33.37 7.14
N ILE A 268 26.04 -33.87 6.87
CA ILE A 268 24.84 -33.53 7.64
C ILE A 268 24.43 -34.76 8.47
N GLU A 269 24.91 -34.85 9.71
CA GLU A 269 24.37 -35.81 10.68
C GLU A 269 22.92 -35.44 11.00
N PHE A 270 21.98 -36.11 10.34
CA PHE A 270 20.58 -36.10 10.73
C PHE A 270 20.44 -36.89 12.05
N SER A 271 19.93 -36.24 13.09
CA SER A 271 19.79 -36.85 14.43
C SER A 271 19.07 -38.20 14.37
N ARG A 272 19.49 -39.18 15.19
CA ARG A 272 19.01 -40.59 15.21
C ARG A 272 17.49 -40.83 15.24
N ARG A 273 16.65 -39.81 15.44
CA ARG A 273 15.18 -39.91 15.32
C ARG A 273 14.66 -40.03 13.88
N THR A 274 15.45 -39.65 12.87
CA THR A 274 15.09 -39.76 11.45
C THR A 274 15.53 -41.06 10.77
N GLN A 275 16.32 -41.90 11.45
CA GLN A 275 16.89 -43.12 10.87
C GLN A 275 15.86 -44.24 10.63
N LYS A 276 14.65 -44.13 11.20
CA LYS A 276 13.59 -45.14 11.03
C LYS A 276 12.80 -45.03 9.71
N TYR A 277 13.13 -44.08 8.84
CA TYR A 277 12.42 -43.83 7.58
C TYR A 277 13.26 -44.13 6.31
N ASN A 278 14.42 -44.77 6.45
CA ASN A 278 15.36 -45.00 5.34
C ASN A 278 15.07 -46.23 4.46
N THR A 279 13.95 -46.93 4.64
CA THR A 279 13.58 -48.11 3.82
C THR A 279 12.31 -47.91 2.99
N PHE A 280 11.98 -46.67 2.61
CA PHE A 280 10.77 -46.37 1.83
C PHE A 280 11.05 -45.41 0.67
N PHE A 281 12.06 -45.70 -0.14
CA PHE A 281 12.33 -44.97 -1.39
C PHE A 281 12.27 -45.92 -2.59
N SER A 282 11.04 -46.26 -2.97
CA SER A 282 10.72 -46.56 -4.38
C SER A 282 9.31 -46.10 -4.78
N THR A 283 8.46 -45.70 -3.83
CA THR A 283 7.14 -45.11 -4.11
C THR A 283 6.78 -44.04 -3.09
N GLY A 284 6.80 -42.77 -3.50
CA GLY A 284 6.05 -41.72 -2.81
C GLY A 284 6.85 -40.61 -2.13
N ALA A 285 7.49 -39.75 -2.93
CA ALA A 285 7.70 -38.35 -2.55
C ALA A 285 6.36 -37.65 -2.19
N ASP A 286 5.27 -38.10 -2.80
CA ASP A 286 3.90 -37.60 -2.60
C ASP A 286 3.35 -37.84 -1.17
N ARG A 287 3.80 -38.90 -0.49
CA ARG A 287 3.32 -39.25 0.85
C ARG A 287 4.01 -38.43 1.96
N PHE A 288 5.25 -38.03 1.73
CA PHE A 288 6.00 -37.15 2.63
C PHE A 288 5.50 -35.71 2.54
N VAL A 289 5.22 -35.21 1.33
CA VAL A 289 4.59 -33.91 1.11
C VAL A 289 3.18 -33.88 1.73
N LYS A 290 2.36 -34.91 1.48
CA LYS A 290 1.04 -35.06 2.12
C LYS A 290 1.13 -35.12 3.66
N SER A 291 2.12 -35.81 4.23
CA SER A 291 2.28 -35.89 5.71
C SER A 291 2.83 -34.60 6.33
N TYR A 292 3.73 -33.89 5.64
CA TYR A 292 4.27 -32.60 6.09
C TYR A 292 3.20 -31.51 6.07
N PHE A 293 2.31 -31.51 5.06
CA PHE A 293 1.15 -30.61 5.01
C PHE A 293 0.01 -31.06 5.94
N ALA A 294 -0.23 -32.37 6.13
CA ALA A 294 -1.23 -32.89 7.06
C ALA A 294 -0.88 -32.59 8.54
N CYS A 295 0.40 -32.53 8.89
CA CYS A 295 0.84 -32.15 10.24
C CYS A 295 0.57 -30.66 10.57
N ARG A 296 0.31 -29.82 9.55
CA ARG A 296 -0.04 -28.40 9.71
C ARG A 296 -1.54 -28.16 9.98
N MET A 297 -2.35 -29.22 9.91
CA MET A 297 -3.80 -29.17 10.10
C MET A 297 -4.18 -29.67 11.49
N LYS A 298 -4.06 -28.83 12.53
CA LYS A 298 -4.75 -29.08 13.80
C LYS A 298 -4.90 -27.88 14.75
N GLU A 299 -4.94 -26.65 14.26
CA GLU A 299 -5.65 -25.63 15.05
C GLU A 299 -7.16 -25.81 14.84
N PRO A 300 -7.95 -25.97 15.92
CA PRO A 300 -9.39 -26.14 15.79
C PRO A 300 -9.96 -24.92 15.05
N PHE A 301 -10.75 -25.19 14.01
CA PHE A 301 -11.44 -24.17 13.20
C PHE A 301 -12.09 -23.09 14.07
N LEU A 302 -12.73 -23.51 15.18
CA LEU A 302 -13.34 -22.65 16.18
C LEU A 302 -12.40 -21.61 16.80
N ARG A 303 -11.14 -21.97 17.07
CA ARG A 303 -10.16 -21.04 17.68
C ARG A 303 -9.72 -19.97 16.70
N ARG A 304 -9.47 -20.35 15.44
CA ARG A 304 -9.17 -19.39 14.36
C ARG A 304 -10.35 -18.47 14.10
N ALA A 305 -11.55 -19.06 13.98
CA ALA A 305 -12.77 -18.30 13.79
C ALA A 305 -13.02 -17.29 14.91
N PHE A 306 -12.80 -17.68 16.16
CA PHE A 306 -12.93 -16.78 17.29
C PHE A 306 -11.97 -15.58 17.21
N VAL A 307 -10.69 -15.81 16.90
CA VAL A 307 -9.70 -14.73 16.76
C VAL A 307 -10.08 -13.79 15.62
N ASP A 308 -10.41 -14.33 14.46
CA ASP A 308 -10.74 -13.54 13.26
C ASP A 308 -11.98 -12.68 13.50
N TRP A 309 -13.05 -13.24 14.05
CA TRP A 309 -14.25 -12.47 14.39
C TRP A 309 -14.00 -11.46 15.49
N SER A 310 -13.17 -11.76 16.49
CA SER A 310 -12.82 -10.80 17.54
C SER A 310 -12.10 -9.58 16.96
N VAL A 311 -11.18 -9.80 16.02
CA VAL A 311 -10.46 -8.72 15.31
C VAL A 311 -11.41 -7.91 14.44
N LEU A 312 -12.31 -8.56 13.69
CA LEU A 312 -13.29 -7.86 12.85
C LEU A 312 -14.27 -7.03 13.70
N ILE A 313 -14.79 -7.59 14.79
CA ILE A 313 -15.71 -6.89 15.69
C ILE A 313 -15.01 -5.71 16.36
N ALA A 314 -13.79 -5.89 16.88
CA ALA A 314 -13.01 -4.80 17.44
C ALA A 314 -12.76 -3.69 16.40
N GLY A 315 -12.40 -4.06 15.17
CA GLY A 315 -12.23 -3.13 14.07
C GLY A 315 -13.50 -2.34 13.72
N ILE A 316 -14.65 -3.01 13.64
CA ILE A 316 -15.96 -2.37 13.43
C ILE A 316 -16.28 -1.42 14.57
N ILE A 317 -16.06 -1.82 15.82
CA ILE A 317 -16.27 -0.95 17.00
C ILE A 317 -15.42 0.31 16.88
N VAL A 318 -14.14 0.20 16.50
CA VAL A 318 -13.27 1.37 16.32
C VAL A 318 -13.78 2.27 15.20
N VAL A 319 -14.16 1.72 14.04
CA VAL A 319 -14.74 2.49 12.93
C VAL A 319 -16.04 3.20 13.35
N CYS A 320 -16.93 2.50 14.04
CA CYS A 320 -18.16 3.07 14.57
C CYS A 320 -17.85 4.17 15.60
N MET A 321 -16.88 3.95 16.48
CA MET A 321 -16.44 4.96 17.45
C MET A 321 -15.97 6.23 16.73
N TYR A 322 -15.15 6.12 15.68
CA TYR A 322 -14.76 7.28 14.85
C TYR A 322 -15.97 8.00 14.24
N SER A 323 -16.97 7.25 13.78
CA SER A 323 -18.16 7.80 13.12
C SER A 323 -19.16 8.45 14.10
N TYR A 324 -19.30 7.92 15.31
CA TYR A 324 -20.32 8.35 16.28
C TYR A 324 -19.81 9.27 17.38
N VAL A 325 -18.57 9.10 17.83
CA VAL A 325 -18.01 9.89 18.94
C VAL A 325 -17.51 11.25 18.46
N GLY A 326 -17.19 11.40 17.18
CA GLY A 326 -16.74 12.66 16.59
C GLY A 326 -15.41 13.10 17.18
N PHE A 327 -14.31 12.62 16.59
CA PHE A 327 -12.99 13.11 16.99
C PHE A 327 -12.84 14.59 16.60
N PRO A 328 -12.15 15.40 17.42
CA PRO A 328 -11.89 16.79 17.06
C PRO A 328 -11.09 16.82 15.76
N VAL A 329 -11.65 17.47 14.74
CA VAL A 329 -11.00 17.66 13.45
C VAL A 329 -9.94 18.73 13.62
N THR A 330 -8.74 18.49 13.11
CA THR A 330 -7.70 19.54 13.03
C THR A 330 -8.26 20.75 12.30
N GLN A 331 -8.15 21.93 12.90
CA GLN A 331 -8.58 23.16 12.26
C GLN A 331 -7.42 23.71 11.43
N ASN A 332 -7.59 23.72 10.11
CA ASN A 332 -6.64 24.36 9.21
C ASN A 332 -7.07 25.79 8.91
N GLY A 333 -6.08 26.66 8.74
CA GLY A 333 -6.24 27.95 8.08
C GLY A 333 -6.50 27.81 6.58
N PHE A 334 -6.78 28.94 5.94
CA PHE A 334 -7.06 29.03 4.50
C PHE A 334 -6.45 30.29 3.91
N ILE A 335 -6.37 30.36 2.59
CA ILE A 335 -5.89 31.55 1.89
C ILE A 335 -7.09 32.45 1.57
N CYS A 336 -7.00 33.71 1.97
CA CYS A 336 -8.06 34.68 1.76
C CYS A 336 -8.29 34.91 0.27
N GLY A 337 -9.54 34.81 -0.18
CA GLY A 337 -9.90 34.97 -1.59
C GLY A 337 -9.61 33.77 -2.48
N ASP A 338 -9.26 32.61 -1.89
CA ASP A 338 -9.00 31.38 -2.64
C ASP A 338 -10.24 30.86 -3.36
N LYS A 339 -10.19 30.91 -4.69
CA LYS A 339 -11.30 30.51 -5.57
C LYS A 339 -11.58 29.03 -5.54
N SER A 340 -10.59 28.21 -5.18
CA SER A 340 -10.75 26.76 -5.07
C SER A 340 -11.66 26.34 -3.91
N LEU A 341 -11.86 27.23 -2.92
CA LEU A 341 -12.68 26.98 -1.72
C LEU A 341 -14.06 27.66 -1.75
N MET A 342 -14.42 28.32 -2.85
CA MET A 342 -15.65 29.11 -3.00
C MET A 342 -16.74 28.44 -3.85
N PHE A 343 -16.66 27.13 -4.10
CA PHE A 343 -17.69 26.42 -4.84
C PHE A 343 -19.02 26.34 -4.07
N PRO A 344 -20.18 26.26 -4.77
CA PRO A 344 -21.48 26.13 -4.12
C PRO A 344 -21.61 24.78 -3.40
N TYR A 345 -22.33 24.77 -2.28
CA TYR A 345 -22.70 23.53 -1.62
C TYR A 345 -23.75 22.79 -2.45
N LEU A 346 -23.43 21.57 -2.88
CA LEU A 346 -24.35 20.65 -3.53
C LEU A 346 -24.62 19.44 -2.64
N ASP A 347 -25.82 18.87 -2.75
CA ASP A 347 -26.14 17.59 -2.12
C ASP A 347 -25.39 16.44 -2.79
N SER A 348 -25.21 15.35 -2.04
CA SER A 348 -24.44 14.20 -2.53
C SER A 348 -25.23 13.42 -3.58
N THR A 349 -24.75 13.38 -4.82
CA THR A 349 -25.29 12.53 -5.91
C THR A 349 -25.35 11.06 -5.47
N VAL A 350 -24.27 10.58 -4.84
CA VAL A 350 -24.24 9.27 -4.17
C VAL A 350 -24.14 9.47 -2.65
N PRO A 351 -25.19 9.17 -1.87
CA PRO A 351 -25.13 9.23 -0.42
C PRO A 351 -24.19 8.16 0.15
N SER A 352 -23.55 8.46 1.30
CA SER A 352 -22.67 7.51 2.00
C SER A 352 -23.37 6.19 2.31
N SER A 353 -24.66 6.21 2.67
CA SER A 353 -25.47 5.02 2.96
C SER A 353 -25.59 4.10 1.75
N VAL A 354 -25.86 4.66 0.56
CA VAL A 354 -25.95 3.92 -0.70
C VAL A 354 -24.59 3.33 -1.05
N MET A 355 -23.52 4.12 -0.94
CA MET A 355 -22.16 3.67 -1.23
C MET A 355 -21.73 2.49 -0.35
N TYR A 356 -21.89 2.59 0.98
CA TYR A 356 -21.53 1.49 1.89
C TYR A 356 -22.42 0.26 1.68
N SER A 357 -23.73 0.45 1.52
CA SER A 357 -24.67 -0.66 1.32
C SER A 357 -24.33 -1.43 0.05
N THR A 358 -24.14 -0.74 -1.08
CA THR A 358 -23.82 -1.39 -2.36
C THR A 358 -22.44 -2.04 -2.34
N SER A 359 -21.43 -1.37 -1.78
CA SER A 359 -20.06 -1.87 -1.72
C SER A 359 -19.88 -3.09 -0.81
N VAL A 360 -20.77 -3.31 0.16
CA VAL A 360 -20.77 -4.52 1.00
C VAL A 360 -21.69 -5.59 0.43
N LEU A 361 -22.93 -5.23 0.07
CA LEU A 361 -23.93 -6.21 -0.35
C LEU A 361 -23.56 -6.90 -1.66
N VAL A 362 -22.96 -6.19 -2.63
CA VAL A 362 -22.61 -6.78 -3.92
C VAL A 362 -21.53 -7.87 -3.79
N PRO A 363 -20.36 -7.63 -3.14
CA PRO A 363 -19.39 -8.69 -2.89
C PRO A 363 -19.93 -9.84 -2.05
N VAL A 364 -20.68 -9.55 -0.99
CA VAL A 364 -21.24 -10.59 -0.11
C VAL A 364 -22.23 -11.47 -0.87
N PHE A 365 -23.12 -10.89 -1.66
CA PHE A 365 -24.05 -11.64 -2.51
C PHE A 365 -23.30 -12.51 -3.52
N GLY A 366 -22.29 -11.97 -4.20
CA GLY A 366 -21.46 -12.73 -5.14
C GLY A 366 -20.76 -13.93 -4.50
N LEU A 367 -20.19 -13.74 -3.31
CA LEU A 367 -19.57 -14.80 -2.52
C LEU A 367 -20.58 -15.85 -2.06
N VAL A 368 -21.75 -15.44 -1.57
CA VAL A 368 -22.83 -16.36 -1.15
C VAL A 368 -23.29 -17.24 -2.31
N VAL A 369 -23.59 -16.63 -3.46
CA VAL A 369 -24.08 -17.36 -4.65
C VAL A 369 -23.06 -18.39 -5.11
N VAL A 370 -21.80 -18.02 -5.25
CA VAL A 370 -20.79 -18.94 -5.81
C VAL A 370 -20.30 -19.95 -4.77
N GLU A 371 -19.97 -19.51 -3.56
CA GLU A 371 -19.32 -20.39 -2.58
C GLU A 371 -20.32 -21.31 -1.87
N LEU A 372 -21.50 -20.80 -1.50
CA LEU A 372 -22.50 -21.59 -0.78
C LEU A 372 -23.44 -22.36 -1.72
N PHE A 373 -23.88 -21.75 -2.84
CA PHE A 373 -24.82 -22.41 -3.74
C PHE A 373 -24.16 -23.22 -4.87
N VAL A 374 -23.00 -22.77 -5.40
CA VAL A 374 -22.29 -23.50 -6.48
C VAL A 374 -21.28 -24.50 -5.91
N LYS A 375 -20.31 -24.06 -5.11
CA LYS A 375 -19.25 -24.94 -4.56
C LYS A 375 -19.70 -25.73 -3.33
N ARG A 376 -20.60 -25.17 -2.51
CA ARG A 376 -21.06 -25.72 -1.22
C ARG A 376 -19.92 -25.90 -0.21
N GLU A 377 -18.93 -25.01 -0.23
CA GLU A 377 -17.76 -25.07 0.64
C GLU A 377 -17.78 -23.91 1.65
N LEU A 378 -18.25 -24.17 2.87
CA LEU A 378 -18.38 -23.16 3.92
C LEU A 378 -17.03 -22.57 4.38
N SER A 379 -15.96 -23.37 4.36
CA SER A 379 -14.61 -22.92 4.75
C SER A 379 -14.04 -21.89 3.76
N GLU A 380 -14.27 -22.09 2.47
CA GLU A 380 -13.83 -21.16 1.43
C GLU A 380 -14.63 -19.86 1.47
N PHE A 381 -15.95 -19.95 1.68
CA PHE A 381 -16.80 -18.78 1.89
C PHE A 381 -16.32 -17.95 3.09
N TYR A 382 -16.10 -18.62 4.23
CA TYR A 382 -15.64 -17.99 5.45
C TYR A 382 -14.31 -17.24 5.25
N GLU A 383 -13.32 -17.90 4.64
CA GLU A 383 -11.99 -17.32 4.39
C GLU A 383 -12.07 -16.05 3.53
N LYS A 384 -12.88 -16.08 2.45
CA LYS A 384 -13.06 -14.93 1.56
C LYS A 384 -13.81 -13.79 2.24
N MET A 385 -14.83 -14.09 3.05
CA MET A 385 -15.60 -13.11 3.81
C MET A 385 -14.73 -12.39 4.85
N VAL A 386 -13.89 -13.12 5.59
CA VAL A 386 -12.97 -12.54 6.57
C VAL A 386 -11.95 -11.64 5.88
N ARG A 387 -11.38 -12.07 4.73
CA ARG A 387 -10.44 -11.24 3.95
C ARG A 387 -11.07 -9.93 3.47
N PHE A 388 -12.28 -10.02 2.90
CA PHE A 388 -13.02 -8.86 2.43
C PHE A 388 -13.32 -7.89 3.58
N GLY A 389 -13.90 -8.39 4.68
CA GLY A 389 -14.28 -7.59 5.84
C GLY A 389 -13.09 -6.94 6.52
N PHE A 390 -11.98 -7.67 6.66
CA PHE A 390 -10.75 -7.13 7.24
C PHE A 390 -10.16 -5.99 6.41
N GLY A 391 -10.09 -6.16 5.08
CA GLY A 391 -9.65 -5.10 4.17
C GLY A 391 -10.59 -3.89 4.17
N ALA A 392 -11.89 -4.11 4.28
CA ALA A 392 -12.89 -3.03 4.33
C ALA A 392 -12.72 -2.17 5.60
N ILE A 393 -12.57 -2.81 6.76
CA ILE A 393 -12.30 -2.14 8.04
C ILE A 393 -11.00 -1.34 7.95
N LEU A 394 -9.92 -1.94 7.42
CA LEU A 394 -8.66 -1.21 7.29
C LEU A 394 -8.81 0.02 6.42
N THR A 395 -9.40 -0.16 5.23
CA THR A 395 -9.59 0.93 4.27
C THR A 395 -10.30 2.10 4.95
N GLN A 396 -11.32 1.80 5.75
CA GLN A 396 -12.05 2.80 6.51
C GLN A 396 -11.19 3.46 7.60
N LEU A 397 -10.46 2.68 8.41
CA LEU A 397 -9.58 3.23 9.45
C LEU A 397 -8.49 4.15 8.89
N MET A 398 -7.90 3.80 7.74
CA MET A 398 -6.89 4.63 7.07
C MET A 398 -7.48 5.96 6.59
N VAL A 399 -8.69 5.93 6.05
CA VAL A 399 -9.38 7.15 5.60
C VAL A 399 -9.82 8.00 6.77
N ASP A 400 -10.42 7.41 7.80
CA ASP A 400 -10.90 8.14 8.97
C ASP A 400 -9.76 8.85 9.67
N PHE A 401 -8.65 8.14 9.93
CA PHE A 401 -7.47 8.79 10.48
C PHE A 401 -7.03 9.97 9.61
N GLY A 402 -6.90 9.76 8.29
CA GLY A 402 -6.44 10.80 7.38
C GLY A 402 -7.32 12.04 7.42
N LYS A 403 -8.64 11.87 7.43
CA LYS A 403 -9.62 12.96 7.48
C LYS A 403 -9.52 13.76 8.77
N PHE A 404 -9.53 13.09 9.93
CA PHE A 404 -9.50 13.77 11.23
C PHE A 404 -8.14 14.43 11.50
N TYR A 405 -7.06 13.76 11.10
CA TYR A 405 -5.70 14.26 11.30
C TYR A 405 -5.40 15.47 10.42
N LEU A 406 -5.77 15.42 9.14
CA LEU A 406 -5.45 16.51 8.22
C LEU A 406 -6.41 17.68 8.33
N GLY A 407 -7.72 17.46 8.54
CA GLY A 407 -8.67 18.55 8.55
C GLY A 407 -8.72 19.35 7.23
N ALA A 408 -8.42 18.68 6.11
CA ALA A 408 -8.30 19.33 4.82
C ALA A 408 -9.65 19.93 4.36
N LEU A 409 -9.60 21.15 3.83
CA LEU A 409 -10.78 21.92 3.46
C LEU A 409 -11.36 21.41 2.15
N ARG A 410 -12.69 21.36 2.05
CA ARG A 410 -13.40 21.01 0.82
C ARG A 410 -13.52 22.21 -0.12
N PRO A 411 -13.72 21.99 -1.44
CA PRO A 411 -13.91 23.07 -2.40
C PRO A 411 -15.07 24.04 -2.11
N HIS A 412 -16.04 23.64 -1.28
CA HIS A 412 -17.17 24.48 -0.85
C HIS A 412 -17.03 24.98 0.60
N PHE A 413 -15.82 24.98 1.17
CA PHE A 413 -15.62 25.31 2.58
C PHE A 413 -16.03 26.76 2.92
N LEU A 414 -15.63 27.75 2.12
CA LEU A 414 -15.88 29.16 2.44
C LEU A 414 -17.35 29.53 2.30
N THR A 415 -18.08 28.89 1.37
CA THR A 415 -19.52 29.11 1.18
C THR A 415 -20.35 28.59 2.35
N VAL A 416 -19.91 27.51 2.99
CA VAL A 416 -20.57 26.91 4.16
C VAL A 416 -20.11 27.54 5.48
N CYS A 417 -18.80 27.71 5.68
CA CYS A 417 -18.27 28.20 6.96
C CYS A 417 -18.65 29.67 7.22
N GLN A 418 -18.63 30.52 6.16
CA GLN A 418 -18.87 31.96 6.24
C GLN A 418 -18.09 32.61 7.41
N PRO A 419 -16.75 32.70 7.30
CA PRO A 419 -15.88 33.03 8.42
C PRO A 419 -16.19 34.40 9.04
N GLN A 420 -16.23 34.44 10.36
CA GLN A 420 -16.45 35.62 11.19
C GLN A 420 -15.26 35.87 12.12
N THR A 421 -15.14 37.10 12.62
CA THR A 421 -14.17 37.40 13.69
C THR A 421 -14.49 36.59 14.96
N PRO A 422 -13.50 36.25 15.80
CA PRO A 422 -13.73 35.45 17.01
C PRO A 422 -14.79 36.04 17.96
N ASP A 423 -14.94 37.36 17.96
CA ASP A 423 -15.94 38.09 18.76
C ASP A 423 -17.38 37.99 18.19
N ASN A 424 -17.57 37.30 17.06
CA ASN A 424 -18.82 37.20 16.29
C ASN A 424 -19.43 38.56 15.91
N SER A 425 -18.62 39.62 15.85
CA SER A 425 -19.07 41.00 15.61
C SER A 425 -19.29 41.31 14.13
N SER A 426 -18.53 40.67 13.24
CA SER A 426 -18.52 40.99 11.81
C SER A 426 -17.99 39.83 10.95
N SER A 427 -18.29 39.87 9.65
CA SER A 427 -17.61 39.02 8.65
C SER A 427 -16.10 39.24 8.71
N LEU A 428 -15.32 38.18 8.48
CA LEU A 428 -13.87 38.27 8.44
C LEU A 428 -13.44 39.09 7.20
N ASP A 429 -12.82 40.24 7.43
CA ASP A 429 -12.16 41.03 6.38
C ASP A 429 -10.67 40.66 6.37
N CYS A 430 -10.18 40.14 5.25
CA CYS A 430 -8.81 39.67 5.11
C CYS A 430 -8.21 40.13 3.78
N ILE A 431 -6.88 40.28 3.74
CA ILE A 431 -6.18 40.73 2.52
C ILE A 431 -6.16 39.57 1.52
N PRO A 432 -6.65 39.75 0.28
CA PRO A 432 -6.62 38.69 -0.73
C PRO A 432 -5.22 38.12 -0.94
N GLY A 433 -5.13 36.80 -1.00
CA GLY A 433 -3.87 36.05 -1.11
C GLY A 433 -3.12 35.86 0.21
N SER A 434 -3.51 36.49 1.33
CA SER A 434 -2.88 36.24 2.63
C SER A 434 -3.39 34.95 3.29
N TYR A 435 -2.53 34.27 4.04
CA TYR A 435 -2.92 33.09 4.82
C TYR A 435 -3.58 33.53 6.13
N VAL A 436 -4.79 33.02 6.38
CA VAL A 436 -5.56 33.22 7.61
C VAL A 436 -5.42 31.98 8.48
N ASP A 437 -4.91 32.15 9.70
CA ASP A 437 -4.72 31.05 10.65
C ASP A 437 -6.03 30.55 11.25
N SER A 438 -6.05 29.29 11.72
CA SER A 438 -7.24 28.66 12.30
C SER A 438 -7.80 29.42 13.50
N ASP A 439 -6.93 30.03 14.31
CA ASP A 439 -7.31 30.74 15.52
C ASP A 439 -7.89 32.14 15.25
N SER A 440 -7.76 32.62 14.00
CA SER A 440 -8.17 33.98 13.61
C SER A 440 -9.62 34.07 13.15
N TYR A 441 -10.35 32.95 13.05
CA TYR A 441 -11.73 32.94 12.56
C TYR A 441 -12.60 31.89 13.24
N VAL A 442 -13.91 32.14 13.23
CA VAL A 442 -14.92 31.17 13.65
C VAL A 442 -15.97 31.03 12.55
N CYS A 443 -16.45 29.81 12.30
CA CYS A 443 -17.56 29.60 11.36
C CYS A 443 -18.89 29.98 12.01
N ARG A 444 -19.85 30.43 11.20
CA ARG A 444 -21.17 30.82 11.68
C ARG A 444 -21.85 29.65 12.45
N LYS A 445 -22.39 29.95 13.64
CA LYS A 445 -22.87 28.92 14.61
C LYS A 445 -24.01 28.04 14.10
N ASP A 446 -24.93 28.59 13.30
CA ASP A 446 -26.02 27.88 12.63
C ASP A 446 -25.53 26.84 11.61
N LEU A 447 -24.31 27.01 11.09
CA LEU A 447 -23.70 26.15 10.08
C LEU A 447 -22.59 25.26 10.65
N LEU A 448 -22.44 25.19 11.98
CA LEU A 448 -21.29 24.54 12.61
C LEU A 448 -21.14 23.06 12.24
N LEU A 449 -22.26 22.32 12.18
CA LEU A 449 -22.27 20.91 11.75
C LEU A 449 -21.75 20.74 10.31
N TYR A 450 -22.28 21.53 9.37
CA TYR A 450 -21.87 21.51 7.97
C TYR A 450 -20.43 21.99 7.78
N SER A 451 -19.98 22.96 8.58
CA SER A 451 -18.62 23.48 8.54
C SER A 451 -17.58 22.45 8.99
N ASN A 452 -17.92 21.61 9.98
CA ASN A 452 -17.06 20.52 10.43
C ASN A 452 -16.94 19.44 9.35
N GLU A 453 -18.04 19.10 8.67
CA GLU A 453 -17.98 18.19 7.52
C GLU A 453 -17.17 18.76 6.35
N ALA A 454 -17.22 20.08 6.15
CA ALA A 454 -16.45 20.77 5.12
C ALA A 454 -14.93 20.80 5.37
N ARG A 455 -14.47 20.35 6.55
CA ARG A 455 -13.05 20.16 6.91
C ARG A 455 -12.57 18.71 6.71
N LEU A 456 -13.38 17.86 6.09
CA LEU A 456 -13.08 16.44 5.88
C LEU A 456 -12.98 16.12 4.37
N SER A 457 -12.12 16.85 3.64
CA SER A 457 -11.88 16.62 2.21
C SER A 457 -10.93 15.45 1.97
N PHE A 458 -9.72 15.46 2.51
CA PHE A 458 -8.74 14.43 2.20
C PHE A 458 -8.55 13.43 3.36
N PRO A 459 -8.54 12.10 3.12
CA PRO A 459 -8.88 11.38 1.88
C PRO A 459 -10.40 11.14 1.69
N SER A 460 -10.81 10.73 0.49
CA SER A 460 -12.21 10.40 0.16
C SER A 460 -12.58 8.95 0.54
N SER A 461 -13.52 8.79 1.47
CA SER A 461 -14.03 7.46 1.86
C SER A 461 -14.83 6.76 0.76
N HIS A 462 -15.53 7.52 -0.08
CA HIS A 462 -16.30 6.96 -1.19
C HIS A 462 -15.38 6.26 -2.19
N ALA A 463 -14.30 6.94 -2.58
CA ALA A 463 -13.35 6.40 -3.54
C ALA A 463 -12.56 5.22 -2.97
N ALA A 464 -12.02 5.33 -1.75
CA ALA A 464 -11.27 4.23 -1.14
C ALA A 464 -12.11 2.96 -0.96
N PHE A 465 -13.32 3.09 -0.40
CA PHE A 465 -14.14 1.93 -0.06
C PHE A 465 -14.71 1.23 -1.31
N THR A 466 -15.17 1.99 -2.32
CA THR A 466 -15.70 1.42 -3.56
C THR A 466 -14.60 0.71 -4.37
N PHE A 467 -13.41 1.31 -4.49
CA PHE A 467 -12.30 0.67 -5.18
C PHE A 467 -11.77 -0.56 -4.42
N HIS A 468 -11.76 -0.55 -3.08
CA HIS A 468 -11.48 -1.77 -2.31
C HIS A 468 -12.46 -2.89 -2.68
N ALA A 469 -13.77 -2.60 -2.66
CA ALA A 469 -14.80 -3.60 -2.94
C ALA A 469 -14.75 -4.11 -4.39
N ALA A 470 -14.62 -3.22 -5.36
CA ALA A 470 -14.56 -3.59 -6.77
C ALA A 470 -13.28 -4.37 -7.11
N VAL A 471 -12.10 -3.93 -6.66
CA VAL A 471 -10.84 -4.64 -6.94
C VAL A 471 -10.83 -6.01 -6.27
N PHE A 472 -11.32 -6.13 -5.04
CA PHE A 472 -11.46 -7.43 -4.39
C PHE A 472 -12.34 -8.38 -5.21
N LEU A 473 -13.49 -7.89 -5.70
CA LEU A 473 -14.41 -8.69 -6.50
C LEU A 473 -13.83 -9.02 -7.89
N VAL A 474 -13.09 -8.10 -8.52
CA VAL A 474 -12.37 -8.35 -9.77
C VAL A 474 -11.36 -9.48 -9.61
N LEU A 475 -10.54 -9.44 -8.56
CA LEU A 475 -9.56 -10.50 -8.26
C LEU A 475 -10.25 -11.84 -8.00
N TYR A 476 -11.36 -11.82 -7.27
CA TYR A 476 -12.19 -13.00 -7.02
C TYR A 476 -12.74 -13.61 -8.31
N LEU A 477 -13.33 -12.78 -9.17
CA LEU A 477 -13.88 -13.21 -10.46
C LEU A 477 -12.80 -13.78 -11.39
N GLU A 478 -11.57 -13.28 -11.33
CA GLU A 478 -10.46 -13.75 -12.16
C GLU A 478 -9.84 -15.05 -11.62
N MET A 479 -9.61 -15.15 -10.31
CA MET A 479 -8.76 -16.21 -9.75
C MET A 479 -9.53 -17.38 -9.15
N ASP A 480 -10.77 -17.17 -8.70
CA ASP A 480 -11.57 -18.19 -8.00
C ASP A 480 -12.73 -18.70 -8.84
N LEU A 481 -13.33 -17.86 -9.68
CA LEU A 481 -14.46 -18.27 -10.54
C LEU A 481 -14.04 -19.27 -11.64
N PRO A 482 -12.91 -19.11 -12.35
CA PRO A 482 -12.43 -20.12 -13.30
C PRO A 482 -11.97 -21.41 -12.61
N ALA A 483 -11.46 -21.32 -11.38
CA ALA A 483 -11.13 -22.50 -10.57
C ALA A 483 -12.41 -23.32 -10.22
N ALA A 484 -13.56 -22.65 -10.07
CA ALA A 484 -14.86 -23.31 -9.91
C ALA A 484 -15.31 -24.06 -11.19
N LYS A 485 -14.80 -23.71 -12.38
CA LYS A 485 -15.06 -24.46 -13.63
C LYS A 485 -14.38 -25.83 -13.65
N GLY A 486 -13.29 -26.00 -12.89
CA GLY A 486 -12.56 -27.26 -12.73
C GLY A 486 -13.20 -28.23 -11.73
N TYR A 487 -14.11 -27.73 -10.87
CA TYR A 487 -14.95 -28.59 -10.05
C TYR A 487 -16.03 -29.17 -10.94
N VAL A 488 -16.04 -30.50 -11.07
CA VAL A 488 -17.20 -31.22 -11.59
C VAL A 488 -18.40 -30.75 -10.78
N VAL A 489 -19.27 -29.92 -11.35
CA VAL A 489 -20.53 -29.49 -10.74
C VAL A 489 -21.32 -30.75 -10.44
N ARG A 490 -21.17 -31.27 -9.22
CA ARG A 490 -21.74 -32.55 -8.81
C ARG A 490 -23.18 -32.29 -8.41
N GLY A 491 -24.07 -32.17 -9.41
CA GLY A 491 -25.50 -32.12 -9.17
C GLY A 491 -26.34 -31.31 -10.16
N ARG A 492 -27.64 -31.28 -9.82
CA ARG A 492 -28.84 -30.85 -10.57
C ARG A 492 -28.75 -29.51 -11.31
N TRP A 493 -27.76 -28.65 -11.01
CA TRP A 493 -27.58 -27.30 -11.56
C TRP A 493 -27.02 -27.26 -12.99
N ARG A 494 -26.32 -28.30 -13.45
CA ARG A 494 -25.84 -28.43 -14.84
C ARG A 494 -26.97 -28.39 -15.90
N ARG A 495 -28.22 -28.62 -15.47
CA ARG A 495 -29.40 -28.60 -16.37
C ARG A 495 -29.88 -27.20 -16.72
N TRP A 496 -29.57 -26.19 -15.91
CA TRP A 496 -30.13 -24.88 -16.16
C TRP A 496 -29.38 -24.20 -17.31
N ALA A 497 -30.12 -23.74 -18.33
CA ALA A 497 -29.58 -23.23 -19.59
C ALA A 497 -28.64 -22.02 -19.42
N TRP A 498 -28.91 -21.15 -18.45
CA TRP A 498 -28.09 -19.97 -18.12
C TRP A 498 -26.64 -20.29 -17.73
N TRP A 499 -26.36 -21.33 -16.94
CA TRP A 499 -25.00 -21.72 -16.56
C TRP A 499 -24.22 -22.21 -17.78
N ARG A 500 -24.87 -22.94 -18.69
CA ARG A 500 -24.26 -23.37 -19.97
C ARG A 500 -23.93 -22.19 -20.89
N ALA A 501 -24.77 -21.15 -20.91
CA ALA A 501 -24.50 -19.92 -21.66
C ALA A 501 -23.34 -19.11 -21.06
N VAL A 502 -23.25 -19.06 -19.72
CA VAL A 502 -22.14 -18.38 -19.00
C VAL A 502 -20.83 -19.14 -19.15
N ASP A 503 -20.86 -20.47 -19.15
CA ASP A 503 -19.64 -21.30 -19.23
C ASP A 503 -18.98 -21.23 -20.62
N GLY A 504 -19.76 -21.03 -21.69
CA GLY A 504 -19.28 -20.93 -23.07
C GLY A 504 -18.84 -19.54 -23.53
N THR A 505 -19.06 -18.48 -22.75
CA THR A 505 -18.81 -17.09 -23.19
C THR A 505 -17.60 -16.49 -22.48
N VAL A 506 -16.50 -16.30 -23.22
CA VAL A 506 -15.23 -15.77 -22.71
C VAL A 506 -15.36 -14.33 -22.19
N LEU A 507 -16.33 -13.56 -22.71
CA LEU A 507 -16.45 -12.12 -22.46
C LEU A 507 -17.27 -11.71 -21.22
N ILE A 508 -17.99 -12.63 -20.57
CA ILE A 508 -18.89 -12.26 -19.45
C ILE A 508 -18.10 -11.80 -18.22
N ILE A 509 -17.04 -12.53 -17.86
CA ILE A 509 -16.18 -12.19 -16.72
C ILE A 509 -15.50 -10.82 -16.91
N PRO A 510 -14.80 -10.55 -18.04
CA PRO A 510 -14.19 -9.24 -18.25
C PRO A 510 -15.22 -8.12 -18.36
N LEU A 511 -16.41 -8.37 -18.92
CA LEU A 511 -17.49 -7.38 -18.93
C LEU A 511 -17.95 -7.01 -17.51
N LEU A 512 -18.15 -8.01 -16.63
CA LEU A 512 -18.50 -7.76 -15.22
C LEU A 512 -17.40 -6.99 -14.48
N GLN A 513 -16.13 -7.34 -14.71
CA GLN A 513 -14.99 -6.62 -14.13
C GLN A 513 -14.98 -5.15 -14.56
N VAL A 514 -15.19 -4.88 -15.85
CA VAL A 514 -15.28 -3.51 -16.38
C VAL A 514 -16.46 -2.76 -15.76
N ILE A 515 -17.63 -3.38 -15.65
CA ILE A 515 -18.81 -2.76 -15.02
C ILE A 515 -18.52 -2.36 -13.57
N LEU A 516 -17.87 -3.23 -12.79
CA LEU A 516 -17.51 -2.93 -11.39
C LEU A 516 -16.54 -1.76 -11.26
N LEU A 517 -15.54 -1.70 -12.14
CA LEU A 517 -14.56 -0.61 -12.17
C LEU A 517 -15.18 0.71 -12.65
N LEU A 518 -16.07 0.66 -13.65
CA LEU A 518 -16.81 1.83 -14.13
C LEU A 518 -17.77 2.36 -13.06
N ALA A 519 -18.49 1.48 -12.35
CA ALA A 519 -19.36 1.88 -11.24
C ALA A 519 -18.57 2.58 -10.11
N SER A 520 -17.40 2.02 -9.74
CA SER A 520 -16.53 2.63 -8.71
C SER A 520 -15.96 3.97 -9.17
N THR A 521 -15.62 4.08 -10.45
CA THR A 521 -15.16 5.32 -11.08
C THR A 521 -16.27 6.37 -11.08
N PHE A 522 -17.52 5.99 -11.39
CA PHE A 522 -18.68 6.88 -11.33
C PHE A 522 -18.92 7.41 -9.90
N VAL A 523 -18.94 6.52 -8.89
CA VAL A 523 -19.10 6.95 -7.49
C VAL A 523 -17.97 7.90 -7.09
N SER A 524 -16.74 7.62 -7.52
CA SER A 524 -15.57 8.45 -7.26
C SER A 524 -15.67 9.82 -7.96
N ALA A 525 -16.08 9.85 -9.23
CA ALA A 525 -16.26 11.09 -9.99
C ALA A 525 -17.41 11.96 -9.43
N SER A 526 -18.46 11.33 -8.89
CA SER A 526 -19.57 12.06 -8.26
C SER A 526 -19.11 12.99 -7.13
N ARG A 527 -18.03 12.62 -6.43
CA ARG A 527 -17.45 13.45 -5.36
C ARG A 527 -16.80 14.73 -5.84
N ILE A 528 -16.31 14.73 -7.08
CA ILE A 528 -15.73 15.90 -7.74
C ILE A 528 -16.87 16.79 -8.25
N ILE A 529 -17.89 16.18 -8.87
CA ILE A 529 -19.08 16.88 -9.38
C ILE A 529 -19.82 17.60 -8.24
N ASP A 530 -19.96 16.95 -7.09
CA ASP A 530 -20.64 17.50 -5.91
C ASP A 530 -19.75 18.48 -5.11
N PHE A 531 -18.57 18.84 -5.63
CA PHE A 531 -17.56 19.68 -4.98
C PHE A 531 -17.16 19.22 -3.57
N LYS A 532 -17.30 17.92 -3.27
CA LYS A 532 -16.95 17.37 -1.95
C LYS A 532 -15.46 17.08 -1.81
N HIS A 533 -14.78 16.86 -2.93
CA HIS A 533 -13.39 16.44 -2.98
C HIS A 533 -12.73 16.96 -4.25
N ASP A 534 -11.43 17.23 -4.17
CA ASP A 534 -10.62 17.43 -5.36
C ASP A 534 -10.30 16.10 -6.04
N ALA A 535 -9.96 16.15 -7.33
CA ALA A 535 -9.60 14.96 -8.10
C ALA A 535 -8.42 14.20 -7.47
N ILE A 536 -7.49 14.92 -6.81
CA ILE A 536 -6.35 14.30 -6.15
C ILE A 536 -6.76 13.50 -4.91
N ASP A 537 -7.74 13.98 -4.15
CA ASP A 537 -8.26 13.29 -2.96
C ASP A 537 -8.87 11.95 -3.36
N VAL A 538 -9.65 11.97 -4.44
CA VAL A 538 -10.36 10.82 -4.99
C VAL A 538 -9.40 9.80 -5.56
N THR A 539 -8.44 10.24 -6.39
CA THR A 539 -7.44 9.33 -7.00
C THR A 539 -6.51 8.72 -5.96
N PHE A 540 -6.04 9.49 -4.98
CA PHE A 540 -5.23 8.99 -3.86
C PHE A 540 -5.96 7.87 -3.11
N SER A 541 -7.24 8.12 -2.82
CA SER A 541 -8.07 7.19 -2.06
C SER A 541 -8.39 5.92 -2.84
N ALA A 542 -8.67 6.03 -4.14
CA ALA A 542 -8.89 4.89 -5.02
C ALA A 542 -7.66 3.96 -5.06
N VAL A 543 -6.45 4.52 -5.14
CA VAL A 543 -5.20 3.76 -5.10
C VAL A 543 -5.02 3.04 -3.76
N ILE A 544 -5.27 3.72 -2.64
CA ILE A 544 -5.22 3.08 -1.32
C ILE A 544 -6.19 1.91 -1.23
N GLY A 545 -7.46 2.11 -1.62
CA GLY A 545 -8.47 1.07 -1.60
C GLY A 545 -8.09 -0.14 -2.45
N ALA A 546 -7.61 0.10 -3.68
CA ALA A 546 -7.14 -0.96 -4.57
C ALA A 546 -5.95 -1.74 -4.00
N LEU A 547 -4.96 -1.04 -3.43
CA LEU A 547 -3.79 -1.66 -2.82
C LEU A 547 -4.16 -2.51 -1.60
N VAL A 548 -5.06 -2.01 -0.74
CA VAL A 548 -5.57 -2.77 0.40
C VAL A 548 -6.28 -4.03 -0.08
N ALA A 549 -7.14 -3.95 -1.10
CA ALA A 549 -7.81 -5.11 -1.68
C ALA A 549 -6.83 -6.16 -2.22
N ILE A 550 -5.82 -5.75 -2.99
CA ILE A 550 -4.78 -6.64 -3.51
C ILE A 550 -4.04 -7.31 -2.35
N VAL A 551 -3.59 -6.52 -1.36
CA VAL A 551 -2.83 -7.04 -0.24
C VAL A 551 -3.65 -7.97 0.64
N THR A 552 -4.94 -7.72 0.88
CA THR A 552 -5.77 -8.63 1.69
C THR A 552 -6.23 -9.86 0.92
N TYR A 553 -6.40 -9.75 -0.39
CA TYR A 553 -6.77 -10.88 -1.24
C TYR A 553 -5.62 -11.88 -1.36
N PHE A 554 -4.40 -11.40 -1.63
CA PHE A 554 -3.18 -12.23 -1.72
C PHE A 554 -2.49 -12.46 -0.37
N GLY A 555 -2.79 -11.62 0.63
CA GLY A 555 -2.33 -11.66 2.02
C GLY A 555 -2.80 -12.91 2.73
N ALA A 556 -2.09 -14.00 2.46
CA ALA A 556 -2.41 -15.36 2.90
C ALA A 556 -2.77 -15.47 4.39
N TRP A 557 -4.08 -15.38 4.67
CA TRP A 557 -4.74 -16.26 5.62
C TRP A 557 -4.77 -17.64 4.96
N THR A 558 -3.75 -18.46 5.21
CA THR A 558 -3.65 -19.86 4.77
C THR A 558 -3.98 -20.11 3.30
N GLN A 559 -2.97 -20.35 2.45
CA GLN A 559 -3.24 -21.17 1.26
C GLN A 559 -3.91 -22.46 1.76
N SER A 560 -5.20 -22.64 1.44
CA SER A 560 -5.85 -23.93 1.59
C SER A 560 -5.04 -24.93 0.74
N PRO A 561 -4.46 -25.99 1.33
CA PRO A 561 -3.66 -26.97 0.59
C PRO A 561 -4.46 -27.72 -0.49
N LEU A 562 -5.78 -27.50 -0.56
CA LEU A 562 -6.69 -28.12 -1.51
C LEU A 562 -6.28 -27.86 -2.97
N ARG A 563 -5.85 -26.63 -3.33
CA ARG A 563 -5.38 -26.33 -4.70
C ARG A 563 -4.12 -27.10 -5.10
N VAL A 564 -3.18 -27.33 -4.18
CA VAL A 564 -1.98 -28.12 -4.46
C VAL A 564 -2.34 -29.60 -4.59
N SER A 565 -3.22 -30.11 -3.73
CA SER A 565 -3.67 -31.51 -3.81
C SER A 565 -4.45 -31.84 -5.10
N GLN A 566 -5.23 -30.90 -5.64
CA GLN A 566 -5.96 -31.09 -6.90
C GLN A 566 -5.06 -30.99 -8.14
N ALA A 567 -4.01 -30.16 -8.11
CA ALA A 567 -3.01 -30.11 -9.16
C ALA A 567 -2.22 -31.43 -9.25
N PHE A 568 -1.87 -32.04 -8.11
CA PHE A 568 -1.23 -33.36 -8.08
C PHE A 568 -2.19 -34.52 -8.37
N SER A 569 -3.47 -34.42 -7.98
CA SER A 569 -4.49 -35.43 -8.31
C SER A 569 -4.81 -35.52 -9.80
N LYS A 570 -4.63 -34.45 -10.59
CA LYS A 570 -4.76 -34.49 -12.06
C LYS A 570 -3.52 -35.07 -12.77
N SER A 571 -2.40 -35.22 -12.07
CA SER A 571 -1.20 -35.87 -12.59
C SER A 571 -1.29 -37.40 -12.56
N ASP A 572 -2.25 -37.98 -11.83
CA ASP A 572 -2.43 -39.43 -11.70
C ASP A 572 -3.20 -40.07 -12.88
N SER A 573 -3.66 -39.28 -13.87
CA SER A 573 -4.26 -39.84 -15.10
C SER A 573 -3.22 -40.08 -16.20
N GLY A 574 -2.17 -40.87 -15.90
CA GLY A 574 -1.46 -41.75 -16.84
C GLY A 574 -1.06 -41.25 -18.23
N ARG A 575 -0.85 -39.96 -18.47
CA ARG A 575 -0.25 -39.45 -19.71
C ARG A 575 1.11 -38.86 -19.40
N TYR A 576 2.14 -39.64 -19.71
CA TYR A 576 3.51 -39.18 -19.78
C TYR A 576 3.57 -38.03 -20.79
N TRP A 577 3.94 -36.84 -20.32
CA TRP A 577 4.28 -35.74 -21.20
C TRP A 577 5.58 -36.10 -21.92
N ASN A 578 5.52 -36.20 -23.25
CA ASN A 578 6.70 -36.33 -24.08
C ASN A 578 7.44 -34.98 -24.01
N TYR A 579 8.72 -35.00 -23.65
CA TYR A 579 9.51 -33.80 -23.37
C TYR A 579 9.78 -32.92 -24.61
N ASP A 580 9.32 -33.34 -25.80
CA ASP A 580 9.53 -32.64 -27.08
C ASP A 580 8.44 -31.62 -27.45
N GLU A 581 7.35 -31.48 -26.68
CA GLU A 581 6.25 -30.53 -26.99
C GLU A 581 6.30 -29.19 -26.20
N LEU A 582 7.39 -28.90 -25.51
CA LEU A 582 7.53 -27.70 -24.67
C LEU A 582 8.76 -26.85 -25.05
N ILE A 583 8.83 -26.43 -26.31
CA ILE A 583 9.57 -25.24 -26.73
C ILE A 583 8.69 -24.51 -27.75
N PRO A 584 8.40 -23.20 -27.59
CA PRO A 584 7.89 -22.41 -28.71
C PRO A 584 8.96 -22.19 -29.78
#